data_AF-A0A969FI76-F1
#
_entry.id   AF-A0A969FI76-F1
#
_cell.length_a   1.000
_cell.length_b   1.000
_cell.length_c   1.000
_cell.angle_alpha   90.00
_cell.angle_beta   90.00
_cell.angle_gamma   90.00
#
_symmetry.space_group_name_H-M   'P 1'
#
loop_
_entity.id
_entity.type
_entity.pdbx_description
1 polymer ?
#
loop_
_entity_poly.entity_id
_entity_poly.type
_entity_poly.pdbx_seq_one_letter_code
_entity_poly.pdbx_strand_id
1 'polypeptide(L)'
;MYYFVSMPDPDGLTIAQRHARLNDQIQLLIDRAPQDGRTPIALRAIAPALIALAQQLGQLQYYVLQSRDGNWLLTTLQNNDDPELEKAVVYGFPSIDDARSSLKSPVKPDLVAVAMPIAQILFQLLAFDRVDSAIFFDRAGSRERGIEIQRSELQQLANAHLQKLIAETQAANQAANPAPPAKNAKPRRTIPSNLA
;
A
#
# COMPACT_ATOMS: atom_id res chain seq x y z
N MET A 1 29.95 23.88 6.15
CA MET A 1 29.64 22.44 6.26
C MET A 1 28.43 22.33 7.19
N TYR A 2 27.22 22.35 6.63
CA TYR A 2 25.98 22.29 7.43
C TYR A 2 25.61 20.82 7.63
N TYR A 3 25.73 20.34 8.86
CA TYR A 3 25.19 19.05 9.25
C TYR A 3 23.67 19.18 9.31
N PHE A 4 22.95 18.55 8.37
CA PHE A 4 21.54 18.24 8.56
C PHE A 4 21.46 17.27 9.75
N VAL A 5 21.21 17.81 10.94
CA VAL A 5 20.76 17.00 12.07
C VAL A 5 19.41 16.44 11.63
N SER A 6 19.38 15.17 11.24
CA SER A 6 18.14 14.42 11.05
C SER A 6 17.31 14.59 12.32
N MET A 7 16.27 15.41 12.26
CA MET A 7 15.29 15.46 13.33
C MET A 7 14.66 14.07 13.40
N PRO A 8 14.59 13.46 14.59
CA PRO A 8 13.84 12.22 14.76
C PRO A 8 12.38 12.47 14.41
N ASP A 9 11.76 11.47 13.79
CA ASP A 9 10.31 11.41 13.60
C ASP A 9 9.57 11.47 14.95
N PRO A 10 8.25 11.75 14.99
CA PRO A 10 7.48 11.85 16.24
C PRO A 10 7.56 10.61 17.16
N ASP A 11 8.05 9.48 16.67
CA ASP A 11 8.30 8.23 17.40
C ASP A 11 9.76 8.04 17.86
N GLY A 12 10.62 9.04 17.69
CA GLY A 12 12.02 9.00 18.12
C GLY A 12 12.96 8.21 17.20
N LEU A 13 12.46 7.71 16.06
CA LEU A 13 13.24 6.95 15.10
C LEU A 13 13.90 7.87 14.06
N THR A 14 15.09 7.48 13.61
CA THR A 14 15.69 8.06 12.40
C THR A 14 14.97 7.54 11.15
N ILE A 15 15.05 8.28 10.04
CA ILE A 15 14.48 7.88 8.74
C ILE A 15 14.94 6.47 8.33
N ALA A 16 16.23 6.16 8.53
CA ALA A 16 16.79 4.85 8.19
C ALA A 16 16.21 3.73 9.06
N GLN A 17 16.08 3.97 10.37
CA GLN A 17 15.47 3.00 11.29
C GLN A 17 13.99 2.79 10.98
N ARG A 18 13.24 3.86 10.70
CA ARG A 18 11.83 3.76 10.29
C ARG A 18 11.69 2.91 9.03
N HIS A 19 12.50 3.20 8.02
CA HIS A 19 12.48 2.45 6.76
C HIS A 19 12.79 0.97 6.98
N ALA A 20 13.80 0.65 7.82
CA ALA A 20 14.12 -0.73 8.17
C ALA A 20 12.93 -1.44 8.86
N ARG A 21 12.27 -0.78 9.82
CA ARG A 21 11.08 -1.33 10.50
C ARG A 21 9.91 -1.56 9.55
N LEU A 22 9.70 -0.68 8.58
CA LEU A 22 8.67 -0.87 7.55
C LEU A 22 8.97 -2.09 6.69
N ASN A 23 10.24 -2.27 6.29
CA ASN A 23 10.65 -3.48 5.56
C ASN A 23 10.43 -4.75 6.38
N ASP A 24 10.69 -4.74 7.69
CA ASP A 24 10.39 -5.88 8.57
C ASP A 24 8.89 -6.22 8.58
N GLN A 25 8.02 -5.21 8.66
CA GLN A 25 6.57 -5.43 8.61
C GLN A 25 6.11 -6.00 7.27
N ILE A 26 6.67 -5.51 6.17
CA ILE A 26 6.39 -6.02 4.82
C ILE A 26 6.87 -7.47 4.68
N GLN A 27 8.06 -7.78 5.17
CA GLN A 27 8.60 -9.14 5.14
C GLN A 27 7.70 -10.09 5.93
N LEU A 28 7.19 -9.67 7.08
CA LEU A 28 6.24 -10.45 7.87
C LEU A 28 4.93 -10.73 7.10
N LEU A 29 4.43 -9.77 6.31
CA LEU A 29 3.26 -10.00 5.45
C LEU A 29 3.56 -11.03 4.36
N ILE A 30 4.73 -10.95 3.72
CA ILE A 30 5.16 -11.90 2.69
C ILE A 30 5.32 -13.31 3.26
N ASP A 31 5.94 -13.44 4.44
CA ASP A 31 6.19 -14.73 5.08
C ASP A 31 4.90 -15.42 5.53
N ARG A 32 3.90 -14.63 5.94
CA ARG A 32 2.58 -15.13 6.36
C ARG A 32 1.58 -15.29 5.21
N ALA A 33 1.93 -14.86 4.00
CA ALA A 33 1.07 -15.01 2.85
C ALA A 33 0.83 -16.50 2.53
N PRO A 34 -0.34 -16.86 1.97
CA PRO A 34 -0.55 -18.17 1.37
C PRO A 34 0.60 -18.51 0.41
N GLN A 35 1.23 -19.66 0.60
CA GLN A 35 2.35 -20.12 -0.24
C GLN A 35 1.84 -20.78 -1.53
N ASP A 36 0.95 -20.08 -2.23
CA ASP A 36 0.31 -20.51 -3.48
C ASP A 36 1.14 -20.17 -4.74
N GLY A 37 2.36 -19.66 -4.54
CA GLY A 37 3.26 -19.22 -5.60
C GLY A 37 2.87 -17.90 -6.27
N ARG A 38 1.79 -17.23 -5.85
CA ARG A 38 1.30 -15.97 -6.45
C ARG A 38 1.19 -14.85 -5.43
N THR A 39 0.56 -15.11 -4.28
CA THR A 39 0.29 -14.12 -3.24
C THR A 39 1.58 -13.48 -2.68
N PRO A 40 2.67 -14.23 -2.40
CA PRO A 40 3.94 -13.63 -1.97
C PRO A 40 4.58 -12.76 -3.05
N ILE A 41 4.40 -13.09 -4.34
CA ILE A 41 4.92 -12.30 -5.47
C ILE A 41 4.13 -10.98 -5.58
N ALA A 42 2.79 -11.06 -5.50
CA ALA A 42 1.94 -9.88 -5.52
C ALA A 42 2.25 -8.92 -4.35
N LEU A 43 2.46 -9.46 -3.15
CA LEU A 43 2.87 -8.66 -1.99
C LEU A 43 4.22 -7.97 -2.19
N ARG A 44 5.23 -8.68 -2.71
CA ARG A 44 6.52 -8.05 -3.09
C ARG A 44 6.34 -6.95 -4.12
N ALA A 45 5.44 -7.14 -5.08
CA ALA A 45 5.19 -6.18 -6.13
C ALA A 45 4.57 -4.88 -5.61
N ILE A 46 3.68 -4.96 -4.62
CA ILE A 46 3.01 -3.78 -4.02
C ILE A 46 3.74 -3.20 -2.81
N ALA A 47 4.75 -3.89 -2.28
CA ALA A 47 5.53 -3.44 -1.11
C ALA A 47 6.02 -1.98 -1.20
N PRO A 48 6.55 -1.50 -2.36
CA PRO A 48 6.95 -0.10 -2.48
C PRO A 48 5.79 0.89 -2.26
N ALA A 49 4.57 0.57 -2.72
CA ALA A 49 3.39 1.40 -2.51
C ALA A 49 3.02 1.48 -1.02
N LEU A 50 3.04 0.34 -0.33
CA LEU A 50 2.76 0.26 1.11
C LEU A 50 3.78 1.07 1.91
N ILE A 51 5.06 0.98 1.56
CA ILE A 51 6.13 1.75 2.22
C ILE A 51 5.95 3.24 1.97
N ALA A 52 5.69 3.66 0.73
CA ALA A 52 5.56 5.07 0.37
C ALA A 52 4.43 5.75 1.15
N LEU A 53 3.27 5.10 1.30
CA LEU A 53 2.16 5.63 2.08
C LEU A 53 2.42 5.56 3.59
N ALA A 54 3.00 4.46 4.09
CA ALA A 54 3.33 4.34 5.51
C ALA A 54 4.36 5.38 5.99
N GLN A 55 5.24 5.86 5.11
CA GLN A 55 6.20 6.92 5.42
C GLN A 55 5.55 8.28 5.65
N GLN A 56 4.35 8.52 5.12
CA GLN A 56 3.60 9.75 5.37
C GLN A 56 3.05 9.79 6.80
N LEU A 57 2.88 8.63 7.42
CA LEU A 57 2.21 8.48 8.70
C LEU A 57 3.20 8.61 9.85
N GLY A 58 2.78 9.24 10.95
CA GLY A 58 3.63 9.52 12.11
C GLY A 58 4.04 8.27 12.90
N GLN A 59 3.28 7.17 12.83
CA GLN A 59 3.56 5.96 13.60
C GLN A 59 3.64 4.69 12.75
N LEU A 60 4.37 3.70 13.26
CA LEU A 60 4.52 2.37 12.64
C LEU A 60 3.43 1.38 13.07
N GLN A 61 2.62 1.74 14.06
CA GLN A 61 1.53 0.95 14.60
C GLN A 61 0.36 1.85 14.95
N TYR A 62 -0.85 1.39 14.69
CA TYR A 62 -2.08 2.07 15.09
C TYR A 62 -3.04 1.06 15.73
N TYR A 63 -3.94 1.57 16.54
CA TYR A 63 -5.07 0.81 17.07
C TYR A 63 -6.26 0.98 16.14
N VAL A 64 -6.76 -0.14 15.61
CA VAL A 64 -8.00 -0.18 14.81
C VAL A 64 -9.09 -0.82 15.64
N LEU A 65 -10.28 -0.24 15.61
CA LEU A 65 -11.45 -0.84 16.24
C LEU A 65 -12.04 -1.91 15.32
N GLN A 66 -12.28 -3.10 15.86
CA GLN A 66 -12.88 -4.21 15.12
C GLN A 66 -13.79 -5.06 15.99
N SER A 67 -14.69 -5.83 15.37
CA SER A 67 -15.46 -6.86 16.07
C SER A 67 -14.54 -8.01 16.53
N ARG A 68 -15.04 -8.88 17.40
CA ARG A 68 -14.35 -10.12 17.81
C ARG A 68 -13.97 -11.02 16.63
N ASP A 69 -14.75 -10.97 15.54
CA ASP A 69 -14.49 -11.72 14.30
C ASP A 69 -13.46 -11.04 13.39
N GLY A 70 -12.93 -9.88 13.78
CA GLY A 70 -11.92 -9.14 13.02
C GLY A 70 -12.47 -8.16 11.99
N ASN A 71 -13.79 -7.94 11.93
CA ASN A 71 -14.36 -6.95 11.02
C ASN A 71 -14.13 -5.53 11.54
N TRP A 72 -13.47 -4.68 10.76
CA TRP A 72 -13.21 -3.30 11.16
C TRP A 72 -14.49 -2.48 11.33
N LEU A 73 -14.47 -1.58 12.31
CA LEU A 73 -15.53 -0.61 12.50
C LEU A 73 -15.45 0.45 11.39
N LEU A 74 -16.48 0.48 10.55
CA LEU A 74 -16.67 1.52 9.55
C LEU A 74 -17.41 2.71 10.17
N THR A 75 -16.92 3.92 9.89
CA THR A 75 -17.60 5.17 10.20
C THR A 75 -18.02 5.82 8.89
N THR A 76 -19.31 6.12 8.75
CA THR A 76 -19.80 6.92 7.62
C THR A 76 -19.57 8.39 7.93
N LEU A 77 -18.79 9.07 7.10
CA LEU A 77 -18.68 10.52 7.10
C LEU A 77 -19.62 11.08 6.04
N GLN A 78 -20.48 12.00 6.44
CA GLN A 78 -21.27 12.81 5.51
C GLN A 78 -20.53 14.11 5.27
N ASN A 79 -20.48 14.52 4.00
CA ASN A 79 -19.96 15.84 3.67
C ASN A 79 -20.97 16.90 4.11
N ASN A 80 -20.51 17.90 4.87
CA ASN A 80 -21.36 18.99 5.34
C ASN A 80 -21.85 19.89 4.19
N ASP A 81 -21.11 19.94 3.08
CA ASP A 81 -21.44 20.74 1.90
C ASP A 81 -22.29 19.97 0.89
N ASP A 82 -22.26 18.63 0.92
CA ASP A 82 -23.06 17.75 0.06
C ASP A 82 -23.46 16.48 0.84
N PRO A 83 -24.64 16.45 1.48
CA PRO A 83 -25.10 15.33 2.29
C PRO A 83 -25.28 14.02 1.52
N GLU A 84 -25.35 14.05 0.18
CA GLU A 84 -25.46 12.84 -0.64
C GLU A 84 -24.11 12.13 -0.84
N LEU A 85 -23.00 12.83 -0.55
CA LEU A 85 -21.65 12.26 -0.55
C LEU A 85 -21.34 11.65 0.83
N GLU A 86 -21.63 10.36 0.94
CA GLU A 86 -21.19 9.52 2.05
C GLU A 86 -19.84 8.87 1.77
N LYS A 87 -18.98 8.82 2.79
CA LYS A 87 -17.68 8.15 2.73
C LYS A 87 -17.54 7.17 3.90
N ALA A 88 -17.25 5.91 3.60
CA ALA A 88 -16.96 4.90 4.60
C ALA A 88 -15.46 4.94 4.97
N VAL A 89 -15.17 5.31 6.21
CA VAL A 89 -13.79 5.44 6.72
C VAL A 89 -13.51 4.50 7.87
N VAL A 90 -12.22 4.17 8.03
CA VAL A 90 -11.69 3.45 9.20
C VAL A 90 -10.72 4.35 9.93
N TYR A 91 -10.74 4.31 11.26
CA TYR A 91 -9.83 5.11 12.08
C TYR A 91 -8.65 4.28 12.60
N GLY A 92 -7.45 4.82 12.43
CA GLY A 92 -6.23 4.38 13.09
C GLY A 92 -5.87 5.33 14.23
N PHE A 93 -5.96 4.84 15.46
CA PHE A 93 -5.68 5.62 16.67
C PHE A 93 -4.22 5.41 17.14
N PRO A 94 -3.51 6.46 17.59
CA PRO A 94 -2.12 6.34 18.06
C PRO A 94 -2.03 5.68 19.45
N SER A 95 -3.13 5.63 20.20
CA SER A 95 -3.19 4.96 21.51
C SER A 95 -4.47 4.14 21.69
N ILE A 96 -4.40 3.16 22.59
CA ILE A 96 -5.56 2.35 22.96
C ILE A 96 -6.64 3.19 23.67
N ASP A 97 -6.25 4.23 24.41
CA ASP A 97 -7.17 5.11 25.13
C ASP A 97 -7.93 6.01 24.16
N ASP A 98 -7.30 6.47 23.07
CA ASP A 98 -7.99 7.20 22.00
C ASP A 98 -9.01 6.31 21.27
N ALA A 99 -8.63 5.05 21.00
CA ALA A 99 -9.53 4.08 20.40
C ALA A 99 -10.73 3.81 21.31
N ARG A 100 -10.50 3.55 22.61
CA ARG A 100 -11.57 3.29 23.60
C ARG A 100 -12.46 4.49 23.83
N SER A 101 -11.90 5.68 23.96
CA SER A 101 -12.68 6.92 24.14
C SER A 101 -13.49 7.30 22.90
N SER A 102 -13.19 6.72 21.73
CA SER A 102 -14.00 6.93 20.52
C SER A 102 -15.32 6.15 20.55
N LEU A 103 -15.40 5.11 21.37
CA LEU A 103 -16.61 4.35 21.64
C LEU A 103 -17.50 5.17 22.58
N LYS A 104 -18.34 6.06 22.03
CA LYS A 104 -19.38 6.73 22.83
C LYS A 104 -20.34 5.67 23.40
N SER A 105 -20.60 5.74 24.71
CA SER A 105 -21.36 4.78 25.52
C SER A 105 -22.88 4.76 25.21
N PRO A 106 -23.64 3.67 25.50
CA PRO A 106 -23.18 2.38 25.96
C PRO A 106 -23.09 1.36 24.81
N VAL A 107 -21.84 1.00 24.51
CA VAL A 107 -21.38 -0.37 24.27
C VAL A 107 -22.05 -1.10 23.10
N LYS A 108 -21.35 -1.12 21.95
CA LYS A 108 -21.30 -2.33 21.12
C LYS A 108 -20.34 -3.30 21.85
N PRO A 109 -20.83 -4.29 22.60
CA PRO A 109 -20.02 -5.11 23.54
C PRO A 109 -18.94 -5.94 22.87
N ASP A 110 -18.96 -6.01 21.53
CA ASP A 110 -18.09 -6.87 20.75
C ASP A 110 -16.97 -6.11 20.02
N LEU A 111 -16.83 -4.81 20.27
CA LEU A 111 -15.70 -4.06 19.72
C LEU A 111 -14.47 -4.13 20.61
N VAL A 112 -13.34 -4.42 19.98
CA VAL A 112 -12.01 -4.44 20.58
C VAL A 112 -11.08 -3.51 19.82
N ALA A 113 -10.19 -2.82 20.53
CA ALA A 113 -9.09 -2.07 19.93
C ALA A 113 -7.89 -3.01 19.76
N VAL A 114 -7.43 -3.17 18.51
CA VAL A 114 -6.33 -4.06 18.18
C VAL A 114 -5.17 -3.25 17.62
N ALA A 115 -4.00 -3.40 18.25
CA ALA A 115 -2.76 -2.86 17.74
C ALA A 115 -2.39 -3.59 16.45
N MET A 116 -2.23 -2.83 15.37
CA MET A 116 -1.92 -3.35 14.04
C MET A 116 -0.71 -2.63 13.45
N PRO A 117 0.27 -3.37 12.90
CA PRO A 117 1.36 -2.78 12.13
C PRO A 117 0.82 -2.01 10.93
N ILE A 118 1.40 -0.85 10.62
CA ILE A 118 0.86 0.00 9.56
C ILE A 118 0.83 -0.67 8.19
N ALA A 119 1.83 -1.49 7.86
CA ALA A 119 1.83 -2.24 6.61
C ALA A 119 0.63 -3.19 6.51
N GLN A 120 0.24 -3.82 7.63
CA GLN A 120 -0.92 -4.71 7.69
C GLN A 120 -2.23 -3.95 7.49
N ILE A 121 -2.37 -2.76 8.09
CA ILE A 121 -3.55 -1.91 7.91
C ILE A 121 -3.67 -1.50 6.44
N LEU A 122 -2.59 -0.98 5.85
CA LEU A 122 -2.60 -0.58 4.44
C LEU A 122 -2.91 -1.76 3.51
N PHE A 123 -2.31 -2.92 3.75
CA PHE A 123 -2.60 -4.12 2.96
C PHE A 123 -4.07 -4.56 3.06
N GLN A 124 -4.64 -4.55 4.27
CA GLN A 124 -6.05 -4.90 4.45
C GLN A 124 -6.99 -3.86 3.83
N LEU A 125 -6.65 -2.56 3.90
CA LEU A 125 -7.41 -1.49 3.26
C LEU A 125 -7.52 -1.72 1.74
N LEU A 126 -6.45 -2.17 1.08
CA LEU A 126 -6.47 -2.50 -0.35
C LEU A 126 -7.54 -3.55 -0.69
N ALA A 127 -7.71 -4.54 0.17
CA ALA A 127 -8.62 -5.67 -0.01
C ALA A 127 -10.07 -5.38 0.43
N PHE A 128 -10.34 -4.23 1.08
CA PHE A 128 -11.63 -3.98 1.70
C PHE A 128 -12.50 -3.05 0.84
N ASP A 129 -13.32 -3.66 -0.03
CA ASP A 129 -14.09 -2.96 -1.06
C ASP A 129 -15.12 -1.94 -0.55
N ARG A 130 -15.57 -2.10 0.70
CA ARG A 130 -16.56 -1.23 1.34
C ARG A 130 -15.97 -0.04 2.07
N VAL A 131 -14.65 0.18 1.97
CA VAL A 131 -13.94 1.28 2.63
C VAL A 131 -13.35 2.21 1.60
N ASP A 132 -13.64 3.49 1.73
CA ASP A 132 -13.12 4.53 0.85
C ASP A 132 -11.75 5.03 1.31
N SER A 133 -11.52 5.10 2.63
CA SER A 133 -10.26 5.56 3.20
C SER A 133 -10.00 5.08 4.63
N ALA A 134 -8.76 5.26 5.06
CA ALA A 134 -8.38 5.19 6.47
C ALA A 134 -7.81 6.52 6.94
N ILE A 135 -8.22 6.99 8.11
CA ILE A 135 -7.74 8.22 8.74
C ILE A 135 -6.89 7.86 9.95
N PHE A 136 -5.62 8.27 9.92
CA PHE A 136 -4.63 7.97 10.95
C PHE A 136 -4.33 9.23 11.77
N PHE A 137 -4.64 9.21 13.07
CA PHE A 137 -4.41 10.37 13.94
C PHE A 137 -2.95 10.46 14.40
N ASP A 138 -2.37 11.67 14.40
CA ASP A 138 -0.94 11.90 14.63
C ASP A 138 -0.53 11.71 16.11
N ARG A 139 -1.31 12.25 17.05
CA ARG A 139 -0.92 12.32 18.47
C ARG A 139 -2.02 11.84 19.40
N ALA A 140 -1.60 11.19 20.48
CA ALA A 140 -2.52 10.77 21.53
C ALA A 140 -3.24 11.97 22.16
N GLY A 141 -4.53 11.80 22.47
CA GLY A 141 -5.36 12.86 23.07
C GLY A 141 -5.80 13.97 22.10
N SER A 142 -5.45 13.92 20.81
CA SER A 142 -5.91 14.87 19.80
C SER A 142 -6.43 14.16 18.56
N ARG A 143 -7.63 14.55 18.10
CA ARG A 143 -8.24 14.06 16.86
C ARG A 143 -8.32 15.13 15.77
N GLU A 144 -7.71 16.29 16.01
CA GLU A 144 -7.78 17.45 15.11
C GLU A 144 -6.87 17.29 13.89
N ARG A 145 -5.82 16.47 14.02
CA ARG A 145 -4.84 16.21 12.95
C ARG A 145 -4.78 14.71 12.67
N GLY A 146 -5.26 14.35 11.49
CA GLY A 146 -5.12 13.02 10.94
C GLY A 146 -4.71 13.08 9.48
N ILE A 147 -4.00 12.06 9.02
CA ILE A 147 -3.67 11.87 7.61
C ILE A 147 -4.64 10.85 7.06
N GLU A 148 -5.33 11.23 6.00
CA GLU A 148 -6.25 10.34 5.30
C GLU A 148 -5.51 9.66 4.15
N ILE A 149 -5.55 8.33 4.13
CA ILE A 149 -5.08 7.52 3.02
C ILE A 149 -6.30 6.98 2.28
N GLN A 150 -6.46 7.40 1.03
CA GLN A 150 -7.55 6.92 0.18
C GLN A 150 -7.23 5.52 -0.35
N ARG A 151 -8.22 4.62 -0.36
CA ARG A 151 -8.05 3.29 -0.95
C ARG A 151 -7.72 3.38 -2.44
N SER A 152 -8.32 4.34 -3.15
CA SER A 152 -8.07 4.61 -4.57
C SER A 152 -6.61 5.00 -4.84
N GLU A 153 -6.02 5.85 -3.99
CA GLU A 153 -4.60 6.22 -4.08
C GLU A 153 -3.69 5.00 -3.90
N LEU A 154 -3.97 4.19 -2.88
CA LEU A 154 -3.22 2.95 -2.64
C LEU A 154 -3.33 1.97 -3.83
N GLN A 155 -4.52 1.84 -4.43
CA GLN A 155 -4.72 1.03 -5.64
C GLN A 155 -3.93 1.55 -6.84
N GLN A 156 -3.94 2.87 -7.05
CA GLN A 156 -3.20 3.51 -8.14
C GLN A 156 -1.69 3.27 -8.01
N LEU A 157 -1.13 3.49 -6.81
CA LEU A 157 0.29 3.25 -6.53
C LEU A 157 0.65 1.77 -6.70
N ALA A 158 -0.16 0.85 -6.15
CA ALA A 158 0.05 -0.58 -6.31
C ALA A 158 0.05 -1.01 -7.79
N ASN A 159 -0.90 -0.50 -8.58
CA ASN A 159 -0.98 -0.77 -10.02
C ASN A 159 0.23 -0.23 -10.78
N ALA A 160 0.69 0.98 -10.45
CA ALA A 160 1.87 1.58 -11.09
C ALA A 160 3.13 0.72 -10.84
N HIS A 161 3.32 0.23 -9.61
CA HIS A 161 4.44 -0.66 -9.29
C HIS A 161 4.35 -2.02 -9.98
N LEU A 162 3.15 -2.60 -10.07
CA LEU A 162 2.94 -3.86 -10.77
C LEU A 162 3.23 -3.73 -12.28
N GLN A 163 2.74 -2.67 -12.92
CA GLN A 163 3.00 -2.41 -14.34
C GLN A 163 4.50 -2.24 -14.63
N LYS A 164 5.22 -1.52 -13.76
CA LYS A 164 6.67 -1.37 -13.87
C LYS A 164 7.40 -2.71 -13.84
N LEU A 165 7.06 -3.58 -12.89
CA LEU A 165 7.65 -4.91 -12.78
C LEU A 165 7.37 -5.80 -14.01
N ILE A 166 6.15 -5.72 -14.54
CA ILE A 166 5.78 -6.43 -15.77
C ILE A 166 6.63 -5.94 -16.95
N ALA A 167 6.77 -4.62 -17.11
CA ALA A 167 7.58 -4.02 -18.18
C ALA A 167 9.06 -4.40 -18.08
N GLU A 168 9.65 -4.36 -16.88
CA GLU A 168 11.04 -4.74 -16.62
C GLU A 168 11.29 -6.23 -16.92
N THR A 169 10.36 -7.10 -16.52
CA THR A 169 10.44 -8.53 -16.81
C THR A 169 10.35 -8.82 -18.31
N GLN A 170 9.48 -8.11 -19.03
CA GLN A 170 9.36 -8.23 -20.49
C GLN A 170 10.63 -7.74 -21.21
N ALA A 171 11.22 -6.63 -20.77
CA ALA A 171 12.47 -6.12 -21.33
C ALA A 171 13.64 -7.08 -21.10
N ALA A 172 13.75 -7.65 -19.89
CA ALA A 172 14.78 -8.64 -19.57
C ALA A 172 14.65 -9.92 -20.43
N ASN A 173 13.43 -10.40 -20.66
CA ASN A 173 13.18 -11.57 -21.49
C ASN A 173 13.49 -11.31 -22.99
N GLN A 174 13.26 -10.09 -23.48
CA GLN A 174 13.64 -9.70 -24.86
C GLN A 174 15.15 -9.57 -25.04
N ALA A 175 15.86 -9.06 -24.02
CA ALA A 175 17.32 -8.98 -24.03
C ALA A 175 18.00 -10.36 -23.93
N ALA A 176 17.37 -11.31 -23.22
CA ALA A 176 17.87 -12.68 -23.06
C ALA A 176 17.62 -13.60 -24.28
N ASN A 177 16.70 -13.23 -25.18
CA ASN A 177 16.40 -13.97 -26.40
C ASN A 177 16.50 -13.05 -27.64
N PRO A 178 17.71 -12.60 -28.02
CA PRO A 178 17.87 -11.78 -29.21
C PRO A 178 17.46 -12.60 -30.45
N ALA A 179 16.64 -12.00 -31.31
CA ALA A 179 16.19 -12.62 -32.56
C ALA A 179 17.40 -13.17 -33.35
N PRO A 180 17.33 -14.40 -33.90
CA PRO A 180 18.42 -14.92 -34.71
C PRO A 180 18.70 -13.97 -35.89
N PRO A 181 19.98 -13.71 -36.22
CA PRO A 181 20.33 -12.78 -37.28
C PRO A 181 19.64 -13.19 -38.58
N ALA A 182 19.00 -12.22 -39.24
CA ALA A 182 18.30 -12.42 -40.50
C ALA A 182 19.24 -13.12 -41.49
N LYS A 183 18.93 -14.38 -41.84
CA LYS A 183 19.67 -15.10 -42.86
C LYS A 183 19.58 -14.31 -44.17
N ASN A 184 20.75 -13.84 -44.63
CA ASN A 184 20.94 -13.10 -45.88
C ASN A 184 19.99 -13.55 -46.98
N ALA A 185 19.09 -12.64 -47.37
CA ALA A 185 18.28 -12.80 -48.56
C ALA A 185 19.21 -12.92 -49.78
N LYS A 186 19.28 -14.12 -50.36
CA LYS A 186 19.99 -14.39 -51.61
C LYS A 186 19.46 -13.43 -52.68
N PRO A 187 20.29 -12.69 -53.42
CA PRO A 187 19.82 -11.80 -54.47
C PRO A 187 19.09 -12.62 -55.54
N ARG A 188 17.84 -12.24 -55.81
CA ARG A 188 17.02 -12.76 -56.91
C ARG A 188 17.75 -12.42 -58.21
N ARG A 189 18.38 -13.41 -58.85
CA ARG A 189 18.88 -13.28 -60.22
C ARG A 189 17.70 -13.00 -61.14
N THR A 190 17.59 -11.77 -61.61
CA THR A 190 16.77 -11.41 -62.76
C THR A 190 17.42 -11.99 -64.00
N ILE A 191 16.71 -12.93 -64.65
CA ILE A 191 17.05 -13.41 -65.99
C ILE A 191 16.41 -12.41 -66.97
N PRO A 192 17.14 -11.78 -67.88
CA PRO A 192 16.53 -10.99 -68.94
C PRO A 192 15.87 -11.92 -69.97
N SER A 193 14.55 -11.77 -70.16
CA SER A 193 13.85 -12.33 -71.32
C SER A 193 14.27 -11.56 -72.57
N ASN A 194 15.13 -12.18 -73.37
CA ASN A 194 15.22 -11.93 -74.80
C ASN A 194 14.79 -13.21 -75.49
N LEU A 195 13.70 -13.20 -76.26
CA LEU A 195 13.55 -14.01 -77.48
C LEU A 195 12.19 -13.73 -78.17
N ALA A 196 12.34 -13.36 -79.45
CA ALA A 196 11.41 -13.44 -80.59
C ALA A 196 10.17 -12.53 -80.59
#